data_AF-A0A3B6D9K0-F1
#
_entry.id   AF-A0A3B6D9K0-F1
#
_cell.length_a   1.000
_cell.length_b   1.000
_cell.length_c   1.000
_cell.angle_alpha   90.00
_cell.angle_beta   90.00
_cell.angle_gamma   90.00
#
_symmetry.space_group_name_H-M   'P 1'
#
loop_
_entity.id
_entity.type
_entity.pdbx_description
1 polymer ?
#
loop_
_entity_poly.entity_id
_entity_poly.type
_entity_poly.pdbx_seq_one_letter_code
_entity_poly.pdbx_strand_id
1 'polypeptide(L)'
;MDEPNSYEEQRRRQVEENERKLEELRLHRLSAAVREAAVKPMPTKELKLRYLRAPPPPTRRSGRVASLPKQPDYRDKKAPRRGLPPDRVYATDEARDYAFTKAKELNNQLSSAHPSFIKPMTRSYATGHLLTIPQQFKKSYLPWFDEMIFLVDEEDGEFPMPYMAQHGAIGSGWNLFAIGHKLADGDCLVFQQVQRTKFKDGNI
;
A
#
# COMPACT_ATOMS: atom_id res chain seq x y z
N MET A 1 -25.31 42.78 33.18
CA MET A 1 -24.02 43.41 32.83
C MET A 1 -23.08 42.25 32.66
N ASP A 2 -22.99 41.70 31.45
CA ASP A 2 -22.26 40.46 31.20
C ASP A 2 -20.78 40.79 31.00
N GLU A 3 -19.92 40.23 31.85
CA GLU A 3 -18.47 40.42 31.77
C GLU A 3 -17.95 39.82 30.45
N PRO A 4 -17.14 40.57 29.67
CA PRO A 4 -16.54 40.03 28.47
C PRO A 4 -15.60 38.88 28.87
N ASN A 5 -15.96 37.68 28.41
CA ASN A 5 -15.23 36.46 28.71
C ASN A 5 -13.80 36.56 28.17
N SER A 6 -12.81 36.71 29.06
CA SER A 6 -11.38 36.86 28.72
C SER A 6 -10.89 35.80 27.73
N TYR A 7 -11.50 34.62 27.74
CA TYR A 7 -11.23 33.55 26.79
C TYR A 7 -11.68 33.89 25.36
N GLU A 8 -12.84 34.53 25.19
CA GLU A 8 -13.33 34.94 23.88
C GLU A 8 -12.48 36.02 23.26
N GLU A 9 -11.95 36.95 24.06
CA GLU A 9 -11.03 37.97 23.57
C GLU A 9 -9.70 37.37 23.09
N GLN A 10 -9.14 36.43 23.85
CA GLN A 10 -7.89 35.75 23.48
C GLN A 10 -8.08 34.91 22.22
N ARG A 11 -9.21 34.23 22.08
CA ARG A 11 -9.58 33.48 20.87
C ARG A 11 -9.69 34.40 19.65
N ARG A 12 -10.32 35.58 19.78
CA ARG A 12 -10.44 36.56 18.69
C ARG A 12 -9.06 37.05 18.23
N ARG A 13 -8.17 37.38 19.16
CA ARG A 13 -6.79 37.81 18.84
C ARG A 13 -6.01 36.75 18.07
N GLN A 14 -6.12 35.47 18.46
CA GLN A 14 -5.47 34.38 17.74
C GLN A 14 -6.02 34.21 16.32
N VAL A 15 -7.34 34.36 16.14
CA VAL A 15 -7.96 34.28 14.81
C VAL A 15 -7.48 35.42 13.92
N GLU A 16 -7.43 36.65 14.43
CA GLU A 16 -6.92 37.82 13.70
C GLU A 16 -5.44 37.68 13.33
N GLU A 17 -4.60 37.17 14.24
CA GLU A 17 -3.19 36.89 13.92
C GLU A 17 -3.04 35.82 12.84
N ASN A 18 -3.85 34.78 12.87
CA ASN A 18 -3.84 33.73 11.86
C ASN A 18 -4.30 34.24 10.50
N GLU A 19 -5.32 35.12 10.47
CA GLU A 19 -5.78 35.77 9.26
C GLU A 19 -4.69 36.65 8.64
N ARG A 20 -3.98 37.45 9.46
CA ARG A 20 -2.83 38.24 9.00
C ARG A 20 -1.71 37.39 8.41
N LYS A 21 -1.37 36.26 9.05
CA LYS A 21 -0.37 35.31 8.52
C LYS A 21 -0.82 34.70 7.19
N LEU A 22 -2.12 34.42 7.04
CA LEU A 22 -2.69 33.90 5.79
C LEU A 22 -2.61 34.94 4.65
N GLU A 23 -2.83 36.21 4.97
CA GLU A 23 -2.70 37.32 4.02
C GLU A 23 -1.25 37.58 3.62
N GLU A 24 -0.32 37.60 4.58
CA GLU A 24 1.13 37.75 4.35
C GLU A 24 1.66 36.68 3.39
N LEU A 25 1.25 35.43 3.62
CA LEU A 25 1.60 34.30 2.75
C LEU A 25 0.79 34.25 1.45
N ARG A 26 -0.16 35.18 1.24
CA ARG A 26 -1.04 35.26 0.07
C ARG A 26 -1.78 33.95 -0.24
N LEU A 27 -2.01 33.13 0.79
CA LEU A 27 -2.57 31.79 0.67
C LEU A 27 -4.03 31.81 0.18
N HIS A 28 -4.78 32.87 0.50
CA HIS A 28 -6.13 33.08 0.00
C HIS A 28 -6.19 33.22 -1.53
N ARG A 29 -5.14 33.78 -2.15
CA ARG A 29 -5.05 33.90 -3.62
C ARG A 29 -4.73 32.55 -4.28
N LEU A 30 -3.84 31.79 -3.66
CA LEU A 30 -3.49 30.44 -4.12
C LEU A 30 -4.69 29.49 -4.02
N SER A 31 -5.44 29.54 -2.92
CA SER A 31 -6.63 28.72 -2.75
C SER A 31 -7.74 29.09 -3.75
N ALA A 32 -7.92 30.38 -4.06
CA ALA A 32 -8.82 30.83 -5.12
C ALA A 32 -8.39 30.33 -6.50
N ALA A 33 -7.10 30.44 -6.84
CA ALA A 33 -6.56 29.96 -8.12
C ALA A 33 -6.69 28.43 -8.30
N VAL A 34 -6.50 27.66 -7.22
CA VAL A 34 -6.70 26.20 -7.22
C VAL A 34 -8.18 25.86 -7.42
N ARG A 35 -9.09 26.58 -6.76
CA ARG A 35 -10.54 26.40 -6.95
C ARG A 35 -10.96 26.73 -8.39
N GLU A 36 -10.47 27.81 -8.97
CA GLU A 36 -10.70 28.15 -10.38
C GLU A 36 -10.11 27.11 -11.34
N ALA A 37 -8.93 26.57 -11.04
CA ALA A 37 -8.31 25.50 -11.83
C ALA A 37 -9.09 24.19 -11.73
N ALA A 38 -9.73 23.89 -10.60
CA ALA A 38 -10.58 22.71 -10.41
C ALA A 38 -11.91 22.81 -11.17
N VAL A 39 -12.43 24.02 -11.42
CA VAL A 39 -13.65 24.24 -12.23
C VAL A 39 -13.38 24.09 -13.73
N LYS A 40 -12.13 24.29 -14.17
CA LYS A 40 -11.76 24.05 -15.57
C LYS A 40 -11.69 22.54 -15.82
N PRO A 41 -12.40 21.98 -16.82
CA PRO A 41 -12.24 20.58 -17.17
C PRO A 41 -10.79 20.35 -17.60
N MET A 42 -10.11 19.41 -16.92
CA MET A 42 -8.79 18.92 -17.33
C MET A 42 -8.86 18.44 -18.79
N PRO A 43 -7.91 18.78 -19.67
CA PRO A 43 -7.86 18.20 -21.00
C PRO A 43 -7.61 16.69 -20.86
N THR A 44 -8.66 15.90 -21.09
CA THR A 44 -8.56 14.45 -21.17
C THR A 44 -7.69 14.09 -22.37
N LYS A 45 -6.41 13.85 -22.14
CA LYS A 45 -5.62 13.10 -23.12
C LYS A 45 -6.18 11.69 -23.09
N GLU A 46 -7.01 11.37 -24.08
CA GLU A 46 -7.44 10.01 -24.36
C GLU A 46 -6.21 9.10 -24.31
N LEU A 47 -6.23 8.14 -23.38
CA LEU A 47 -5.26 7.06 -23.34
C LEU A 47 -5.54 6.17 -24.55
N LYS A 48 -4.98 6.53 -25.72
CA LYS A 48 -4.90 5.62 -26.85
C LYS A 48 -4.13 4.38 -26.38
N LEU A 49 -4.87 3.29 -26.17
CA LEU A 49 -4.32 1.96 -25.97
C LEU A 49 -3.35 1.73 -27.13
N ARG A 50 -2.05 1.68 -26.83
CA ARG A 50 -1.02 1.47 -27.84
C ARG A 50 -1.16 0.04 -28.33
N TYR A 51 -1.85 -0.14 -29.46
CA TYR A 51 -1.80 -1.37 -30.22
C TYR A 51 -0.33 -1.75 -30.47
N LEU A 52 -0.08 -3.05 -30.39
CA LEU A 52 1.21 -3.75 -30.54
C LEU A 52 2.18 -2.99 -31.46
N ARG A 53 3.25 -2.47 -30.86
CA ARG A 53 4.32 -1.74 -31.55
C ARG A 53 5.00 -2.70 -32.53
N ALA A 54 4.90 -2.44 -33.84
CA ALA A 54 5.70 -3.11 -34.85
C ALA A 54 7.21 -3.01 -34.49
N PRO A 55 8.02 -4.05 -34.76
CA PRO A 55 9.45 -4.00 -34.48
C PRO A 55 10.07 -2.79 -35.20
N PRO A 56 11.00 -2.06 -34.53
CA PRO A 56 11.60 -0.89 -35.14
C PRO A 56 12.37 -1.30 -36.41
N PRO A 57 12.32 -0.50 -37.49
CA PRO A 57 13.14 -0.74 -38.67
C PRO A 57 14.63 -0.74 -38.29
N PRO A 58 15.48 -1.49 -39.00
CA PRO A 58 16.90 -1.53 -38.72
C PRO A 58 17.49 -0.12 -38.80
N THR A 59 18.25 0.26 -37.77
CA THR A 59 18.88 1.57 -37.65
C THR A 59 19.89 1.77 -38.78
N ARG A 60 19.56 2.64 -39.74
CA ARG A 60 20.49 3.07 -40.81
C ARG A 60 21.60 3.91 -40.18
N ARG A 61 22.75 3.30 -39.88
CA ARG A 61 23.88 4.00 -39.24
C ARG A 61 24.58 4.90 -40.25
N SER A 62 24.80 6.16 -39.89
CA SER A 62 25.71 7.04 -40.63
C SER A 62 27.15 6.55 -40.44
N GLY A 63 27.99 6.67 -41.49
CA GLY A 63 29.36 6.14 -41.49
C GLY A 63 30.26 6.68 -40.37
N ARG A 64 29.90 7.80 -39.74
CA ARG A 64 30.64 8.40 -38.62
C ARG A 64 30.62 7.57 -37.33
N VAL A 65 29.70 6.61 -37.19
CA VAL A 65 29.51 5.79 -35.98
C VAL A 65 29.92 4.32 -36.22
N ALA A 66 30.41 3.99 -37.42
CA ALA A 66 30.83 2.63 -37.78
C ALA A 66 32.20 2.24 -37.22
N SER A 67 33.07 3.22 -36.94
CA SER A 67 34.41 3.03 -36.37
C SER A 67 34.42 2.92 -34.85
N LEU A 68 33.29 3.13 -34.17
CA LEU A 68 33.21 2.96 -32.72
C LEU A 68 33.04 1.47 -32.37
N PRO A 69 33.69 0.98 -31.30
CA PRO A 69 33.46 -0.36 -30.79
C PRO A 69 31.95 -0.57 -30.55
N LYS A 70 31.46 -1.78 -30.80
CA LYS A 70 30.06 -2.14 -30.54
C LYS A 70 29.73 -1.81 -29.08
N GLN A 71 28.88 -0.81 -28.86
CA GLN A 71 28.51 -0.43 -27.50
C GLN A 71 27.87 -1.62 -26.79
N PRO A 72 28.17 -1.86 -25.51
CA PRO A 72 27.52 -2.90 -24.73
C PRO A 72 26.00 -2.69 -24.75
N ASP A 73 25.22 -3.76 -24.93
CA ASP A 73 23.77 -3.66 -24.82
C ASP A 73 23.40 -3.53 -23.34
N TYR A 74 23.01 -2.32 -22.93
CA TYR A 74 22.58 -2.05 -21.56
C TYR A 74 21.10 -2.41 -21.31
N ARG A 75 20.37 -2.97 -22.29
CA ARG A 75 18.93 -3.28 -22.15
C ARG A 75 18.62 -4.37 -21.12
N ASP A 76 19.58 -5.22 -20.77
CA ASP A 76 19.36 -6.30 -19.79
C ASP A 76 19.64 -5.94 -18.33
N LYS A 77 20.06 -4.70 -18.05
CA LYS A 77 20.20 -4.23 -16.67
C LYS A 77 18.95 -3.46 -16.27
N LYS A 78 17.94 -4.16 -15.73
CA LYS A 78 16.94 -3.51 -14.86
C LYS A 78 17.69 -2.88 -13.70
N ALA A 79 17.99 -1.59 -13.81
CA ALA A 79 18.54 -0.82 -12.70
C ALA A 79 17.62 -1.01 -11.47
N PRO A 80 18.17 -1.19 -10.26
CA PRO A 80 17.35 -1.27 -9.06
C PRO A 80 16.51 0.00 -8.98
N ARG A 81 15.19 -0.17 -8.81
CA ARG A 81 14.27 0.96 -8.67
C ARG A 81 14.74 1.80 -7.48
N ARG A 82 15.12 3.06 -7.74
CA ARG A 82 15.51 4.03 -6.70
C ARG A 82 14.33 4.18 -5.73
N GLY A 83 14.61 4.07 -4.44
CA GLY A 83 13.63 4.19 -3.35
C GLY A 83 13.52 2.98 -2.41
N LEU A 84 14.47 2.06 -2.45
CA LEU A 84 14.42 0.83 -1.66
C LEU A 84 15.47 0.85 -0.54
N PRO A 85 15.09 0.63 0.72
CA PRO A 85 16.02 0.61 1.83
C PRO A 85 17.14 -0.42 1.60
N PRO A 86 18.37 -0.13 2.07
CA PRO A 86 19.57 -0.90 1.73
C PRO A 86 19.66 -2.26 2.45
N ASP A 87 18.83 -2.51 3.45
CA ASP A 87 18.93 -3.67 4.32
C ASP A 87 17.90 -4.74 3.91
N ARG A 88 18.23 -5.47 2.85
CA ARG A 88 17.36 -6.44 2.18
C ARG A 88 17.95 -7.83 2.27
N VAL A 89 17.97 -8.36 3.48
CA VAL A 89 18.23 -9.78 3.71
C VAL A 89 16.99 -10.55 3.28
N TYR A 90 17.11 -11.39 2.26
CA TYR A 90 16.11 -12.40 1.98
C TYR A 90 16.26 -13.50 3.03
N ALA A 91 15.14 -13.97 3.58
CA ALA A 91 15.20 -15.13 4.47
C ALA A 91 15.77 -16.34 3.71
N THR A 92 16.57 -17.14 4.41
CA THR A 92 17.01 -18.44 3.91
C THR A 92 15.81 -19.37 3.79
N ASP A 93 15.88 -20.35 2.90
CA ASP A 93 14.78 -21.30 2.71
C ASP A 93 14.49 -22.09 4.01
N GLU A 94 15.54 -22.41 4.79
CA GLU A 94 15.41 -23.03 6.11
C GLU A 94 14.59 -22.17 7.10
N ALA A 95 14.81 -20.85 7.11
CA ALA A 95 14.06 -19.94 7.98
C ALA A 95 12.59 -19.85 7.56
N ARG A 96 12.31 -19.85 6.24
CA ARG A 96 10.93 -19.87 5.72
C ARG A 96 10.21 -21.16 6.10
N ASP A 97 10.89 -22.30 5.95
CA ASP A 97 10.33 -23.60 6.28
C ASP A 97 10.06 -23.73 7.78
N TYR A 98 10.96 -23.21 8.61
CA TYR A 98 10.77 -23.14 10.06
C TYR A 98 9.54 -22.30 10.42
N ALA A 99 9.44 -21.06 9.91
CA ALA A 99 8.30 -20.18 10.16
C ALA A 99 6.99 -20.78 9.66
N PHE A 100 7.00 -21.42 8.49
CA PHE A 100 5.83 -22.10 7.94
C PHE A 100 5.39 -23.29 8.82
N THR A 101 6.35 -24.08 9.30
CA THR A 101 6.07 -25.22 10.19
C THR A 101 5.46 -24.73 11.50
N LYS A 102 6.00 -23.65 12.07
CA LYS A 102 5.43 -23.00 13.26
C LYS A 102 4.02 -22.46 13.04
N ALA A 103 3.78 -21.79 11.92
CA ALA A 103 2.45 -21.31 11.56
C ALA A 103 1.45 -22.46 11.41
N LYS A 104 1.90 -23.61 10.90
CA LYS A 104 1.09 -24.82 10.78
C LYS A 104 0.77 -25.43 12.16
N GLU A 105 1.74 -25.46 13.07
CA GLU A 105 1.52 -25.88 14.46
C GLU A 105 0.46 -25.01 15.13
N LEU A 106 0.58 -23.68 15.07
CA LEU A 106 -0.43 -22.77 15.62
C LEU A 106 -1.80 -22.97 14.94
N ASN A 107 -1.83 -23.06 13.61
CA ASN A 107 -3.08 -23.27 12.89
C ASN A 107 -3.81 -24.56 13.30
N ASN A 108 -3.08 -25.60 13.70
CA ASN A 108 -3.65 -26.85 14.20
C ASN A 108 -4.12 -26.74 15.66
N GLN A 109 -3.51 -25.86 16.46
CA GLN A 109 -3.93 -25.59 17.84
C GLN A 109 -5.17 -24.71 17.90
N LEU A 110 -5.36 -23.83 16.91
CA LEU A 110 -6.54 -22.99 16.80
C LEU A 110 -7.80 -23.87 16.63
N SER A 111 -8.83 -23.55 17.42
CA SER A 111 -10.08 -24.31 17.43
C SER A 111 -10.76 -24.32 16.06
N SER A 112 -11.23 -25.49 15.64
CA SER A 112 -11.97 -25.73 14.39
C SER A 112 -13.26 -24.90 14.25
N ALA A 113 -13.69 -24.19 15.29
CA ALA A 113 -14.91 -23.39 15.27
C ALA A 113 -14.84 -22.23 14.24
N HIS A 114 -13.64 -21.72 13.97
CA HIS A 114 -13.42 -20.61 13.06
C HIS A 114 -12.47 -21.01 11.93
N PRO A 115 -12.81 -20.70 10.67
CA PRO A 115 -11.95 -21.03 9.55
C PRO A 115 -10.68 -20.18 9.59
N SER A 116 -9.55 -20.81 9.34
CA SER A 116 -8.23 -20.17 9.34
C SER A 116 -7.42 -20.53 8.10
N PHE A 117 -6.46 -19.69 7.76
CA PHE A 117 -5.50 -19.97 6.70
C PHE A 117 -4.13 -19.39 7.04
N ILE A 118 -3.10 -20.03 6.48
CA ILE A 118 -1.71 -19.62 6.65
C ILE A 118 -1.28 -18.79 5.45
N LYS A 119 -0.55 -17.71 5.68
CA LYS A 119 -0.02 -16.82 4.65
C LYS A 119 1.47 -16.56 4.86
N PRO A 120 2.33 -17.22 4.06
CA PRO A 120 3.76 -16.92 4.04
C PRO A 120 4.01 -15.48 3.58
N MET A 121 4.82 -14.76 4.35
CA MET A 121 5.20 -13.38 4.07
C MET A 121 6.40 -13.39 3.14
N THR A 122 6.12 -13.15 1.86
CA THR A 122 7.18 -12.84 0.89
C THR A 122 7.45 -11.35 0.92
N ARG A 123 8.63 -10.96 0.45
CA ARG A 123 9.01 -9.55 0.30
C ARG A 123 7.96 -8.70 -0.41
N SER A 124 7.25 -9.23 -1.40
CA SER A 124 6.19 -8.49 -2.09
C SER A 124 4.99 -8.18 -1.22
N TYR A 125 4.69 -9.03 -0.23
CA TYR A 125 3.62 -8.78 0.74
C TYR A 125 4.13 -7.92 1.89
N ALA A 126 5.34 -8.16 2.41
CA ALA A 126 5.92 -7.36 3.49
C ALA A 126 6.15 -5.89 3.11
N THR A 127 6.51 -5.62 1.85
CA THR A 127 6.71 -4.24 1.32
C THR A 127 5.59 -3.76 0.40
N GLY A 128 4.56 -4.60 0.22
CA GLY A 128 3.46 -4.36 -0.70
C GLY A 128 2.36 -3.52 -0.11
N HIS A 129 1.43 -3.11 -0.98
CA HIS A 129 0.22 -2.39 -0.58
C HIS A 129 -1.01 -3.30 -0.58
N LEU A 130 -0.87 -4.56 -1.02
CA LEU A 130 -1.97 -5.51 -1.10
C LEU A 130 -1.54 -6.87 -0.58
N LEU A 131 -2.41 -7.51 0.19
CA LEU A 131 -2.31 -8.92 0.57
C LEU A 131 -3.37 -9.74 -0.15
N THR A 132 -2.95 -10.78 -0.88
CA THR A 132 -3.90 -11.68 -1.56
C THR A 132 -4.39 -12.77 -0.62
N ILE A 133 -5.68 -13.06 -0.65
CA ILE A 133 -6.30 -14.12 0.15
C ILE A 133 -6.42 -15.39 -0.72
N PRO A 134 -6.15 -16.59 -0.16
CA PRO A 134 -6.33 -17.84 -0.90
C PRO A 134 -7.72 -17.96 -1.52
N GLN A 135 -7.80 -18.35 -2.79
CA GLN A 135 -9.04 -18.36 -3.56
C GLN A 135 -10.12 -19.27 -2.95
N GLN A 136 -9.72 -20.40 -2.37
CA GLN A 136 -10.62 -21.32 -1.70
C GLN A 136 -11.26 -20.67 -0.46
N PHE A 137 -10.44 -20.01 0.36
CA PHE A 137 -10.90 -19.31 1.55
C PHE A 137 -11.85 -18.17 1.20
N LYS A 138 -11.49 -17.39 0.17
CA LYS A 138 -12.33 -16.30 -0.35
C LYS A 138 -13.73 -16.78 -0.76
N LYS A 139 -13.84 -17.88 -1.48
CA LYS A 139 -15.13 -18.36 -2.00
C LYS A 139 -16.08 -18.80 -0.89
N SER A 140 -15.55 -19.36 0.20
CA SER A 140 -16.35 -19.93 1.28
C SER A 140 -16.69 -18.92 2.37
N TYR A 141 -15.78 -17.98 2.66
CA TYR A 141 -15.81 -17.22 3.91
C TYR A 141 -15.82 -15.70 3.73
N LEU A 142 -15.60 -15.20 2.52
CA LEU A 142 -15.55 -13.77 2.26
C LEU A 142 -16.74 -13.25 1.44
N PRO A 143 -17.10 -11.96 1.62
CA PRO A 143 -18.09 -11.29 0.80
C PRO A 143 -17.73 -11.31 -0.69
N TRP A 144 -18.75 -11.26 -1.52
CA TRP A 144 -18.59 -11.20 -2.99
C TRP A 144 -18.46 -9.77 -3.52
N PHE A 145 -18.64 -8.77 -2.65
CA PHE A 145 -18.55 -7.35 -2.94
C PHE A 145 -17.44 -6.70 -2.10
N ASP A 146 -17.00 -5.53 -2.54
CA ASP A 146 -15.99 -4.76 -1.83
C ASP A 146 -16.57 -4.28 -0.48
N GLU A 147 -15.87 -4.59 0.61
CA GLU A 147 -16.34 -4.31 1.97
C GLU A 147 -15.17 -3.88 2.85
N MET A 148 -15.44 -3.13 3.92
CA MET A 148 -14.44 -2.86 4.96
C MET A 148 -14.37 -4.06 5.90
N ILE A 149 -13.19 -4.68 5.96
CA ILE A 149 -12.87 -5.75 6.92
C ILE A 149 -11.97 -5.20 8.02
N PHE A 150 -11.97 -5.85 9.18
CA PHE A 150 -11.11 -5.48 10.28
C PHE A 150 -10.09 -6.59 10.50
N LEU A 151 -8.80 -6.25 10.45
CA LEU A 151 -7.74 -7.11 10.97
C LEU A 151 -7.57 -6.78 12.46
N VAL A 152 -7.48 -7.80 13.30
CA VAL A 152 -7.38 -7.70 14.75
C VAL A 152 -6.06 -8.35 15.13
N ASP A 153 -5.16 -7.58 15.72
CA ASP A 153 -3.86 -8.12 16.12
C ASP A 153 -3.95 -8.95 17.41
N GLU A 154 -2.77 -9.40 17.87
CA GLU A 154 -2.64 -10.12 19.14
C GLU A 154 -2.99 -9.28 20.36
N GLU A 155 -2.82 -7.95 20.27
CA GLU A 155 -3.15 -6.96 21.31
C GLU A 155 -4.63 -6.50 21.23
N ASP A 156 -5.45 -7.20 20.42
CA ASP A 156 -6.85 -6.89 20.13
C ASP A 156 -7.08 -5.50 19.48
N GLY A 157 -6.04 -4.95 18.84
CA GLY A 157 -6.07 -3.75 18.03
C GLY A 157 -6.78 -3.97 16.69
N GLU A 158 -7.85 -3.20 16.43
CA GLU A 158 -8.64 -3.34 15.19
C GLU A 158 -8.18 -2.35 14.10
N PHE A 159 -7.78 -2.90 12.96
CA PHE A 159 -7.32 -2.16 11.78
C PHE A 159 -8.34 -2.28 10.64
N PRO A 160 -9.12 -1.23 10.36
CA PRO A 160 -10.06 -1.24 9.24
C PRO A 160 -9.31 -1.19 7.90
N MET A 161 -9.62 -2.12 7.01
CA MET A 161 -9.01 -2.21 5.69
C MET A 161 -10.05 -2.50 4.61
N PRO A 162 -9.93 -1.87 3.42
CA PRO A 162 -10.80 -2.19 2.30
C PRO A 162 -10.43 -3.57 1.73
N TYR A 163 -11.40 -4.47 1.69
CA TYR A 163 -11.32 -5.73 0.97
C TYR A 163 -11.82 -5.53 -0.46
N MET A 164 -10.98 -5.88 -1.43
CA MET A 164 -11.29 -5.83 -2.86
C MET A 164 -11.75 -7.21 -3.32
N ALA A 165 -13.06 -7.42 -3.42
CA ALA A 165 -13.65 -8.70 -3.79
C ALA A 165 -13.32 -9.10 -5.23
N GLN A 166 -13.14 -8.18 -6.16
CA GLN A 166 -12.72 -8.52 -7.52
C GLN A 166 -11.34 -9.20 -7.53
N HIS A 167 -10.39 -8.67 -6.74
CA HIS A 167 -9.02 -9.16 -6.68
C HIS A 167 -8.80 -10.24 -5.60
N GLY A 168 -9.73 -10.36 -4.64
CA GLY A 168 -9.55 -11.23 -3.47
C GLY A 168 -8.38 -10.78 -2.61
N ALA A 169 -8.26 -9.47 -2.38
CA ALA A 169 -7.10 -8.90 -1.70
C ALA A 169 -7.50 -7.83 -0.69
N ILE A 170 -6.71 -7.71 0.37
CA ILE A 170 -6.77 -6.63 1.34
C ILE A 170 -5.98 -5.44 0.77
N GLY A 171 -6.59 -4.27 0.77
CA GLY A 171 -6.12 -3.07 0.09
C GLY A 171 -5.25 -2.12 0.92
N SER A 172 -5.45 -0.82 0.69
CA SER A 172 -4.56 0.31 1.03
C SER A 172 -4.07 0.43 2.48
N GLY A 173 -4.62 -0.32 3.44
CA GLY A 173 -4.14 -0.38 4.82
C GLY A 173 -3.02 -1.39 5.06
N TRP A 174 -2.81 -2.34 4.15
CA TRP A 174 -1.91 -3.48 4.38
C TRP A 174 -0.45 -3.07 4.61
N ASN A 175 0.08 -2.12 3.84
CA ASN A 175 1.48 -1.68 4.00
C ASN A 175 1.73 -1.09 5.39
N LEU A 176 0.81 -0.24 5.86
CA LEU A 176 0.90 0.40 7.17
C LEU A 176 0.87 -0.64 8.29
N PHE A 177 0.01 -1.64 8.16
CA PHE A 177 -0.05 -2.77 9.07
C PHE A 177 1.24 -3.58 9.07
N ALA A 178 1.75 -3.96 7.88
CA ALA A 178 3.00 -4.70 7.78
C ALA A 178 4.19 -3.95 8.41
N ILE A 179 4.25 -2.62 8.25
CA ILE A 179 5.26 -1.77 8.90
C ILE A 179 5.06 -1.73 10.42
N GLY A 180 3.82 -1.56 10.89
CA GLY A 180 3.48 -1.51 12.32
C GLY A 180 3.86 -2.79 13.06
N HIS A 181 3.58 -3.94 12.45
CA HIS A 181 3.92 -5.27 12.98
C HIS A 181 5.31 -5.76 12.60
N LYS A 182 6.14 -4.91 11.96
CA LYS A 182 7.51 -5.20 11.55
C LYS A 182 7.66 -6.48 10.71
N LEU A 183 6.67 -6.76 9.86
CA LEU A 183 6.67 -7.95 9.02
C LEU A 183 7.78 -7.90 7.97
N ALA A 184 8.47 -9.01 7.79
CA ALA A 184 9.60 -9.17 6.90
C ALA A 184 9.42 -10.35 5.92
N ASP A 185 10.38 -10.48 5.00
CA ASP A 185 10.47 -11.66 4.15
C ASP A 185 10.90 -12.86 5.00
N GLY A 186 10.11 -13.93 4.99
CA GLY A 186 10.38 -15.14 5.76
C GLY A 186 9.41 -15.39 6.92
N ASP A 187 8.69 -14.36 7.34
CA ASP A 187 7.67 -14.50 8.36
C ASP A 187 6.46 -15.29 7.82
N CYS A 188 5.58 -15.74 8.71
CA CYS A 188 4.39 -16.46 8.32
C CYS A 188 3.22 -16.10 9.24
N LEU A 189 2.13 -15.61 8.65
CA LEU A 189 0.94 -15.21 9.40
C LEU A 189 -0.11 -16.31 9.38
N VAL A 190 -0.82 -16.46 10.50
CA VAL A 190 -2.03 -17.26 10.59
C VAL A 190 -3.21 -16.33 10.75
N PHE A 191 -4.12 -16.34 9.78
CA PHE A 191 -5.36 -15.56 9.83
C PHE A 191 -6.50 -16.47 10.26
N GLN A 192 -7.21 -16.10 11.32
CA GLN A 192 -8.42 -16.77 11.77
C GLN A 192 -9.61 -15.82 11.63
N GLN A 193 -10.71 -16.29 11.03
CA GLN A 193 -11.94 -15.50 10.93
C GLN A 193 -12.71 -15.55 12.26
N VAL A 194 -12.56 -14.54 13.11
CA VAL A 194 -13.24 -14.47 14.41
C VAL A 194 -14.71 -14.03 14.26
N GLN A 195 -15.00 -13.20 13.26
CA GLN A 195 -16.37 -12.82 12.88
C GLN A 195 -16.46 -12.72 11.36
N ARG A 196 -17.67 -12.71 10.77
CA ARG A 196 -17.86 -12.61 9.31
C ARG A 196 -17.05 -11.47 8.67
N THR A 197 -16.82 -10.38 9.40
CA THR A 197 -16.08 -9.18 8.96
C THR A 197 -14.80 -8.88 9.76
N LYS A 198 -14.38 -9.75 10.68
CA LYS A 198 -13.18 -9.55 11.52
C LYS A 198 -12.24 -10.76 11.46
N PHE A 199 -10.97 -10.51 11.19
CA PHE A 199 -9.91 -11.51 11.16
C PHE A 199 -8.95 -11.23 12.30
N LYS A 200 -8.53 -12.24 13.06
CA LYS A 200 -7.43 -12.12 14.02
C LYS A 200 -6.14 -12.65 13.41
N ASP A 201 -5.07 -11.87 13.44
CA ASP A 201 -3.74 -12.36 13.10
C ASP A 201 -3.03 -12.88 14.36
N GLY A 202 -2.40 -14.06 14.20
CA GLY A 202 -1.38 -14.55 15.12
C GLY A 202 -0.04 -14.53 14.39
N ASN A 203 0.95 -13.90 15.00
CA ASN A 203 2.32 -13.74 14.52
C ASN A 203 3.23 -14.75 15.26
N ILE A 204 4.25 -15.30 14.59
CA ILE A 204 5.22 -16.23 15.20
C ILE A 204 6.63 -15.85 14.80
#